data_AF-A0AAV5L105-F1
#
_entry.id   AF-A0AAV5L105-F1
#
_cell.length_a   1.000
_cell.length_b   1.000
_cell.length_c   1.000
_cell.angle_alpha   90.00
_cell.angle_beta   90.00
_cell.angle_gamma   90.00
#
_symmetry.space_group_name_H-M   'P 1'
#
loop_
_entity.id
_entity.type
_entity.pdbx_description
1 polymer ?
#
loop_
_entity_poly.entity_id
_entity_poly.type
_entity_poly.pdbx_seq_one_letter_code
_entity_poly.pdbx_strand_id
1 'polypeptide(L)'
;MSLTAIQNIARPTSIGLSSAVKRCLWVSSRAVIDAAARDGELRVFIFAGEVSGDTIGSRLMASLKKLSPFPIRFSGVGGSMMSKQGLQSLFPMEDIALMGIWELLPHLYNIRVRMKEAIEAALLFRPHVVVTVDLKGFSFRFLKQLRARYDEQRLDGSVHFHYVAPSFWAWKGGEARLKGLAKFVDHVLCILPNEEPVCRSNGLPATFVGHPILEDVLEGKETMADEWRIEGNGEDFRIKYDVPSGATVISLLPGSRLQEVTRMLPIFANTMQQLRDSYSELMNVILVAPNQHVDKYVSRAIHNWPVPAIPIPGGTPYLKYDAFNVRHSNLNCVLIISSQSNCD
;
A
#
# COMPACT_ATOMS: atom_id res chain seq x y z
N MET A 1 6.29 37.42 8.70
CA MET A 1 7.71 37.55 9.11
C MET A 1 8.27 36.14 9.23
N SER A 2 9.28 35.64 8.53
CA SER A 2 10.19 36.18 7.52
C SER A 2 10.58 35.02 6.59
N LEU A 3 10.68 35.31 5.29
CA LEU A 3 11.35 34.53 4.27
C LEU A 3 12.85 34.53 4.54
N THR A 4 13.41 33.58 5.32
CA THR A 4 14.87 33.37 5.39
C THR A 4 15.24 32.13 6.19
N ALA A 5 15.24 30.96 5.54
CA ALA A 5 16.07 29.81 5.89
C ALA A 5 16.08 28.90 4.66
N ILE A 6 17.23 28.30 4.33
CA ILE A 6 17.52 27.58 3.07
C ILE A 6 18.09 28.50 1.96
N GLN A 7 19.16 29.20 2.30
CA GLN A 7 20.24 29.50 1.36
C GLN A 7 21.53 29.05 2.02
N ASN A 8 22.14 27.96 1.50
CA ASN A 8 23.58 27.69 1.48
C ASN A 8 23.85 26.20 1.24
N ILE A 9 24.06 25.80 -0.02
CA ILE A 9 24.91 24.64 -0.35
C ILE A 9 25.76 25.02 -1.58
N ALA A 10 27.06 24.81 -1.45
CA ALA A 10 28.15 25.29 -2.28
C ALA A 10 28.13 24.80 -3.73
N ARG A 11 28.66 25.64 -4.64
CA ARG A 11 29.06 25.26 -6.01
C ARG A 11 30.34 24.40 -5.98
N PRO A 12 30.41 23.28 -6.71
CA PRO A 12 31.68 22.74 -7.17
C PRO A 12 31.85 22.96 -8.68
N THR A 13 33.09 23.27 -9.02
CA THR A 13 33.67 23.46 -10.36
C THR A 13 33.52 22.23 -11.26
N SER A 14 33.40 22.50 -12.56
CA SER A 14 33.18 21.54 -13.64
C SER A 14 34.30 20.50 -13.78
N ILE A 15 34.03 19.25 -13.40
CA ILE A 15 34.80 18.07 -13.80
C ILE A 15 33.81 17.00 -14.29
N GLY A 16 34.13 16.37 -15.43
CA GLY A 16 33.25 15.42 -16.12
C GLY A 16 32.86 14.22 -15.26
N LEU A 17 31.59 14.19 -14.85
CA LEU A 17 30.98 13.08 -14.11
C LEU A 17 29.97 12.33 -14.99
N SER A 18 29.94 11.00 -14.82
CA SER A 18 29.07 10.08 -15.55
C SER A 18 27.57 10.36 -15.32
N SER A 19 26.72 9.99 -16.29
CA SER A 19 25.28 10.27 -16.30
C SER A 19 24.51 9.74 -15.08
N ALA A 20 25.04 8.76 -14.36
CA ALA A 20 24.47 8.24 -13.12
C ALA A 20 24.68 9.22 -11.94
N VAL A 21 25.84 9.86 -11.84
CA VAL A 21 26.17 10.76 -10.72
C VAL A 21 25.52 12.14 -10.89
N LYS A 22 25.30 12.59 -12.13
CA LYS A 22 24.49 13.79 -12.40
C LYS A 22 23.03 13.65 -11.94
N ARG A 23 22.46 12.44 -11.96
CA ARG A 23 21.04 12.19 -11.64
C ARG A 23 20.74 12.21 -10.15
N CYS A 24 21.63 11.66 -9.33
CA CYS A 24 21.47 11.64 -7.86
C CYS A 24 21.48 13.05 -7.25
N LEU A 25 22.10 14.02 -7.93
CA LEU A 25 22.21 15.42 -7.50
C LEU A 25 21.15 16.35 -8.13
N TRP A 26 20.28 15.86 -9.02
CA TRP A 26 19.42 16.72 -9.85
C TRP A 26 17.98 16.23 -10.01
N VAL A 27 17.43 15.51 -9.03
CA VAL A 27 15.97 15.47 -8.86
C VAL A 27 15.61 16.51 -7.81
N SER A 28 15.85 17.78 -8.15
CA SER A 28 15.31 18.86 -7.34
C SER A 28 13.81 18.88 -7.58
N SER A 29 12.99 18.85 -6.51
CA SER A 29 11.55 19.10 -6.58
C SER A 29 11.21 20.33 -7.45
N ARG A 30 12.13 21.28 -7.52
CA ARG A 30 12.10 22.45 -8.39
C ARG A 30 11.96 22.12 -9.87
N ALA A 31 12.63 21.09 -10.40
CA ALA A 31 12.54 20.72 -11.82
C ALA A 31 11.14 20.20 -12.20
N VAL A 32 10.49 19.44 -11.32
CA VAL A 32 9.11 18.96 -11.54
C VAL A 32 8.13 20.11 -11.47
N ILE A 33 8.26 21.00 -10.48
CA ILE A 33 7.41 22.17 -10.32
C ILE A 33 7.60 23.15 -11.49
N ASP A 34 8.83 23.39 -11.94
CA ASP A 34 9.11 24.25 -13.09
C ASP A 34 8.51 23.66 -14.38
N ALA A 35 8.60 22.33 -14.57
CA ALA A 35 7.96 21.67 -15.71
C ALA A 35 6.44 21.76 -15.66
N ALA A 36 5.84 21.51 -14.50
CA ALA A 36 4.39 21.66 -14.31
C ALA A 36 3.93 23.11 -14.50
N ALA A 37 4.73 24.09 -14.07
CA ALA A 37 4.45 25.51 -14.27
C ALA A 37 4.43 25.89 -15.76
N ARG A 38 5.41 25.40 -16.54
CA ARG A 38 5.43 25.63 -18.00
C ARG A 38 4.23 25.01 -18.71
N ASP A 39 3.82 23.82 -18.26
CA ASP A 39 2.73 23.07 -18.89
C ASP A 39 1.35 23.51 -18.38
N GLY A 40 1.29 24.32 -17.31
CA GLY A 40 0.06 24.78 -16.67
C GLY A 40 -0.71 23.71 -15.90
N GLU A 41 -0.12 22.52 -15.71
CA GLU A 41 -0.72 21.38 -15.04
C GLU A 41 0.35 20.45 -14.44
N LEU A 42 -0.03 19.67 -13.41
CA LEU A 42 0.78 18.58 -12.88
C LEU A 42 0.20 17.23 -13.33
N ARG A 43 0.86 16.56 -14.27
CA ARG A 43 0.54 15.20 -14.70
C ARG A 43 1.21 14.15 -13.81
N VAL A 44 0.41 13.34 -13.12
CA VAL A 44 0.87 12.25 -12.26
C VAL A 44 0.38 10.92 -12.81
N PHE A 45 1.30 10.02 -13.15
CA PHE A 45 0.96 8.65 -13.48
C PHE A 45 1.04 7.80 -12.21
N ILE A 46 -0.07 7.27 -11.73
CA ILE A 46 -0.13 6.53 -10.45
C ILE A 46 -0.53 5.08 -10.67
N PHE A 47 0.07 4.19 -9.91
CA PHE A 47 -0.07 2.75 -10.09
C PHE A 47 -0.25 2.04 -8.75
N ALA A 48 -1.39 1.37 -8.56
CA ALA A 48 -1.66 0.45 -7.47
C ALA A 48 -2.30 -0.83 -8.04
N GLY A 49 -1.85 -1.99 -7.57
CA GLY A 49 -2.39 -3.28 -8.02
C GLY A 49 -3.03 -4.10 -6.92
N GLU A 50 -3.30 -3.50 -5.76
CA GLU A 50 -3.89 -4.17 -4.60
C GLU A 50 -4.80 -3.22 -3.83
N VAL A 51 -5.75 -3.75 -3.07
CA VAL A 51 -6.73 -2.97 -2.29
C VAL A 51 -6.06 -2.05 -1.25
N SER A 52 -5.00 -2.54 -0.60
CA SER A 52 -4.19 -1.73 0.32
C SER A 52 -3.51 -0.57 -0.40
N GLY A 53 -2.91 -0.85 -1.56
CA GLY A 53 -2.29 0.17 -2.41
C GLY A 53 -3.29 1.17 -2.97
N ASP A 54 -4.50 0.74 -3.33
CA ASP A 54 -5.59 1.60 -3.79
C ASP A 54 -6.01 2.60 -2.71
N THR A 55 -6.07 2.15 -1.45
CA THR A 55 -6.38 3.03 -0.31
C THR A 55 -5.29 4.09 -0.12
N ILE A 56 -4.02 3.69 -0.06
CA ILE A 56 -2.87 4.61 0.08
C ILE A 56 -2.80 5.57 -1.11
N GLY A 57 -2.93 5.05 -2.33
CA GLY A 57 -2.91 5.85 -3.56
C GLY A 57 -4.03 6.87 -3.61
N SER A 58 -5.24 6.52 -3.15
CA SER A 58 -6.37 7.45 -3.10
C SER A 58 -6.13 8.61 -2.13
N ARG A 59 -5.52 8.34 -0.97
CA ARG A 59 -5.14 9.37 0.02
C ARG A 59 -4.07 10.29 -0.53
N LEU A 60 -3.05 9.71 -1.18
CA LEU A 60 -2.03 10.48 -1.89
C LEU A 60 -2.67 11.39 -2.95
N MET A 61 -3.57 10.87 -3.78
CA MET A 61 -4.27 11.67 -4.80
C MET A 61 -5.06 12.83 -4.19
N ALA A 62 -5.79 12.56 -3.10
CA ALA A 62 -6.58 13.57 -2.39
C ALA A 62 -5.68 14.68 -1.81
N SER A 63 -4.58 14.31 -1.17
CA SER A 63 -3.61 15.25 -0.59
C SER A 63 -2.89 16.05 -1.67
N LEU A 64 -2.50 15.42 -2.78
CA LEU A 64 -1.90 16.11 -3.92
C LEU A 64 -2.83 17.19 -4.46
N LYS A 65 -4.11 16.89 -4.69
CA LYS A 65 -5.10 17.87 -5.17
C LYS A 65 -5.22 19.10 -4.26
N LYS A 66 -5.09 18.92 -2.94
CA LYS A 66 -5.14 20.01 -1.96
C LYS A 66 -3.88 20.86 -1.95
N LEU A 67 -2.72 20.23 -2.13
CA LEU A 67 -1.41 20.88 -1.95
C LEU A 67 -0.81 21.43 -3.25
N SER A 68 -1.22 20.91 -4.40
CA SER A 68 -0.64 21.30 -5.69
C SER A 68 -0.99 22.75 -6.03
N PRO A 69 0.00 23.57 -6.43
CA PRO A 69 -0.26 24.91 -6.94
C PRO A 69 -0.85 24.92 -8.36
N PHE A 70 -0.90 23.76 -9.04
CA PHE A 70 -1.40 23.61 -10.41
C PHE A 70 -2.55 22.60 -10.48
N PRO A 71 -3.44 22.69 -11.50
CA PRO A 71 -4.40 21.64 -11.82
C PRO A 71 -3.70 20.28 -11.98
N ILE A 72 -4.24 19.23 -11.37
CA ILE A 72 -3.65 17.89 -11.41
C ILE A 72 -4.45 16.99 -12.33
N ARG A 73 -3.73 16.22 -13.15
CA ARG A 73 -4.30 15.13 -13.94
C ARG A 73 -3.67 13.82 -13.53
N PHE A 74 -4.52 12.82 -13.34
CA PHE A 74 -4.11 11.46 -13.01
C PHE A 74 -4.36 10.52 -14.19
N SER A 75 -3.42 9.61 -14.41
CA SER A 75 -3.56 8.47 -15.32
C SER A 75 -2.86 7.27 -14.70
N GLY A 76 -3.23 6.05 -15.09
CA GLY A 76 -2.60 4.83 -14.61
C GLY A 76 -3.60 3.79 -14.12
N VAL A 77 -3.25 3.07 -13.06
CA VAL A 77 -4.00 1.87 -12.62
C VAL A 77 -4.31 1.98 -11.14
N GLY A 78 -5.55 1.73 -10.78
CA GLY A 78 -6.00 1.74 -9.39
C GLY A 78 -7.37 1.10 -9.24
N GLY A 79 -7.79 0.92 -8.00
CA GLY A 79 -9.07 0.33 -7.66
C GLY A 79 -10.17 1.37 -7.51
N SER A 80 -11.20 0.98 -6.76
CA SER A 80 -12.39 1.79 -6.55
C SER A 80 -12.11 3.09 -5.79
N MET A 81 -11.14 3.11 -4.87
CA MET A 81 -10.86 4.27 -4.04
C MET A 81 -10.10 5.34 -4.83
N MET A 82 -9.11 4.97 -5.64
CA MET A 82 -8.45 5.88 -6.58
C MET A 82 -9.43 6.35 -7.67
N SER A 83 -10.36 5.50 -8.10
CA SER A 83 -11.41 5.88 -9.06
C SER A 83 -12.33 6.98 -8.52
N LYS A 84 -12.71 6.91 -7.22
CA LYS A 84 -13.44 8.00 -6.55
C LYS A 84 -12.65 9.32 -6.51
N GLN A 85 -11.32 9.25 -6.56
CA GLN A 85 -10.45 10.41 -6.71
C GLN A 85 -10.27 10.85 -8.17
N GLY A 86 -11.08 10.34 -9.10
CA GLY A 86 -11.08 10.76 -10.50
C GLY A 86 -10.02 10.06 -11.36
N LEU A 87 -9.40 8.97 -10.89
CA LEU A 87 -8.59 8.12 -11.75
C LEU A 87 -9.51 7.28 -12.65
N GLN A 88 -9.26 7.30 -13.96
CA GLN A 88 -9.80 6.30 -14.86
C GLN A 88 -8.75 5.21 -15.02
N SER A 89 -8.97 4.05 -14.40
CA SER A 89 -8.01 2.95 -14.47
C SER A 89 -7.90 2.43 -15.90
N LEU A 90 -6.66 2.29 -16.39
CA LEU A 90 -6.39 1.74 -17.73
C LEU A 90 -6.96 0.33 -17.89
N PHE A 91 -6.90 -0.45 -16.81
CA PHE A 91 -7.42 -1.80 -16.73
C PHE A 91 -7.77 -2.17 -15.28
N PRO A 92 -8.55 -3.23 -15.04
CA PRO A 92 -8.83 -3.72 -13.69
C PRO A 92 -7.55 -4.04 -12.93
N MET A 93 -7.40 -3.54 -11.70
CA MET A 93 -6.19 -3.78 -10.89
C MET A 93 -6.00 -5.28 -10.58
N GLU A 94 -7.08 -6.06 -10.64
CA GLU A 94 -7.09 -7.51 -10.46
C GLU A 94 -6.25 -8.25 -11.52
N ASP A 95 -6.08 -7.67 -12.71
CA ASP A 95 -5.29 -8.27 -13.80
C ASP A 95 -3.79 -8.34 -13.49
N ILE A 96 -3.33 -7.51 -12.53
CA ILE A 96 -1.94 -7.43 -12.07
C ILE A 96 -1.79 -7.85 -10.60
N ALA A 97 -2.89 -8.07 -9.89
CA ALA A 97 -2.97 -8.52 -8.51
C ALA A 97 -2.65 -10.03 -8.39
N LEU A 98 -1.50 -10.46 -8.89
CA LEU A 98 -1.15 -11.89 -8.96
C LEU A 98 -0.20 -12.27 -7.83
N MET A 99 -0.61 -13.26 -7.06
CA MET A 99 0.16 -13.86 -5.97
C MET A 99 0.25 -15.38 -6.14
N GLY A 100 1.49 -15.88 -6.12
CA GLY A 100 1.80 -17.30 -6.21
C GLY A 100 2.57 -17.67 -7.48
N ILE A 101 3.67 -18.40 -7.33
CA ILE A 101 4.50 -18.90 -8.44
C ILE A 101 3.70 -19.87 -9.36
N TRP A 102 2.73 -20.59 -8.78
CA TRP A 102 1.96 -21.64 -9.46
C TRP A 102 0.77 -21.14 -10.29
N GLU A 103 0.17 -20.00 -9.93
CA GLU A 103 -0.89 -19.35 -10.73
C GLU A 103 -0.30 -18.42 -11.83
N LEU A 104 1.03 -18.27 -11.86
CA LEU A 104 1.73 -17.32 -12.73
C LEU A 104 1.73 -17.71 -14.21
N LEU A 105 1.78 -19.02 -14.53
CA LEU A 105 2.02 -19.49 -15.90
C LEU A 105 0.90 -19.08 -16.90
N PRO A 106 -0.40 -19.30 -16.61
CA PRO A 106 -1.45 -18.88 -17.54
C PRO A 106 -1.62 -17.36 -17.62
N HIS A 107 -1.29 -16.62 -16.55
CA HIS A 107 -1.50 -15.17 -16.47
C HIS A 107 -0.27 -14.35 -16.90
N LEU A 108 0.89 -14.97 -17.14
CA LEU A 108 2.11 -14.27 -17.55
C LEU A 108 1.94 -13.52 -18.87
N TYR A 109 1.13 -14.07 -19.80
CA TYR A 109 0.78 -13.37 -21.03
C TYR A 109 -0.01 -12.08 -20.73
N ASN A 110 -1.05 -12.17 -19.90
CA ASN A 110 -1.85 -11.01 -19.51
C ASN A 110 -0.98 -9.95 -18.82
N ILE A 111 -0.13 -10.34 -17.86
CA ILE A 111 0.83 -9.41 -17.21
C ILE A 111 1.69 -8.69 -18.25
N ARG A 112 2.21 -9.40 -19.27
CA ARG A 112 3.03 -8.79 -20.32
C ARG A 112 2.23 -7.80 -21.16
N VAL A 113 0.98 -8.13 -21.50
CA VAL A 113 0.06 -7.24 -22.22
C VAL A 113 -0.20 -5.98 -21.38
N ARG A 114 -0.60 -6.14 -20.10
CA ARG A 114 -0.85 -5.03 -19.17
C ARG A 114 0.38 -4.16 -18.93
N MET A 115 1.56 -4.78 -18.86
CA MET A 115 2.83 -4.06 -18.77
C MET A 115 3.05 -3.19 -20.01
N LYS A 116 2.84 -3.73 -21.21
CA LYS A 116 2.98 -2.97 -22.46
C LYS A 116 1.98 -1.82 -22.52
N GLU A 117 0.72 -2.09 -22.21
CA GLU A 117 -0.37 -1.12 -22.17
C GLU A 117 -0.06 0.04 -21.19
N ALA A 118 0.39 -0.27 -19.97
CA ALA A 118 0.77 0.73 -18.98
C ALA A 118 1.96 1.59 -19.43
N ILE A 119 2.98 0.98 -20.07
CA ILE A 119 4.15 1.71 -20.58
C ILE A 119 3.74 2.65 -21.73
N GLU A 120 2.94 2.17 -22.69
CA GLU A 120 2.47 2.99 -23.80
C GLU A 120 1.59 4.15 -23.32
N ALA A 121 0.68 3.89 -22.38
CA ALA A 121 -0.13 4.93 -21.77
C ALA A 121 0.72 5.96 -21.01
N ALA A 122 1.74 5.54 -20.25
CA ALA A 122 2.63 6.45 -19.55
C ALA A 122 3.46 7.31 -20.52
N LEU A 123 3.97 6.73 -21.60
CA LEU A 123 4.70 7.47 -22.63
C LEU A 123 3.81 8.50 -23.33
N LEU A 124 2.57 8.14 -23.69
CA LEU A 124 1.61 9.04 -24.30
C LEU A 124 1.19 10.17 -23.34
N PHE A 125 0.99 9.84 -22.06
CA PHE A 125 0.57 10.79 -21.04
C PHE A 125 1.66 11.80 -20.66
N ARG A 126 2.95 11.48 -20.92
CA ARG A 126 4.11 12.32 -20.57
C ARG A 126 4.05 12.87 -19.14
N PRO A 127 3.98 12.00 -18.12
CA PRO A 127 3.86 12.44 -16.74
C PRO A 127 5.08 13.25 -16.30
N HIS A 128 4.88 14.20 -15.40
CA HIS A 128 5.99 14.82 -14.67
C HIS A 128 6.48 13.87 -13.57
N VAL A 129 5.55 13.14 -12.97
CA VAL A 129 5.80 12.23 -11.85
C VAL A 129 5.11 10.90 -12.10
N VAL A 130 5.82 9.81 -11.86
CA VAL A 130 5.29 8.45 -11.79
C VAL A 130 5.34 8.00 -10.34
N VAL A 131 4.22 7.54 -9.79
CA VAL A 131 4.14 6.99 -8.44
C VAL A 131 3.63 5.56 -8.50
N THR A 132 4.42 4.63 -8.00
CA THR A 132 3.97 3.24 -7.79
C THR A 132 3.71 2.99 -6.31
N VAL A 133 2.65 2.28 -5.97
CA VAL A 133 2.23 2.00 -4.59
C VAL A 133 2.22 0.48 -4.39
N ASP A 134 3.16 0.00 -3.58
CA ASP A 134 3.39 -1.44 -3.33
C ASP A 134 3.50 -2.27 -4.64
N LEU A 135 3.08 -3.54 -4.64
CA LEU A 135 3.14 -4.49 -5.76
C LEU A 135 4.53 -4.54 -6.44
N LYS A 136 5.57 -4.64 -5.60
CA LYS A 136 7.01 -4.50 -5.95
C LYS A 136 7.42 -5.19 -7.25
N GLY A 137 6.94 -6.43 -7.48
CA GLY A 137 7.30 -7.22 -8.67
C GLY A 137 6.88 -6.57 -9.99
N PHE A 138 5.63 -6.12 -10.09
CA PHE A 138 5.15 -5.41 -11.29
C PHE A 138 5.69 -3.98 -11.31
N SER A 139 5.57 -3.25 -10.21
CA SER A 139 5.98 -1.84 -10.07
C SER A 139 7.43 -1.61 -10.49
N PHE A 140 8.38 -2.43 -10.01
CA PHE A 140 9.79 -2.26 -10.38
C PHE A 140 10.09 -2.65 -11.82
N ARG A 141 9.39 -3.65 -12.38
CA ARG A 141 9.51 -3.98 -13.81
C ARG A 141 8.98 -2.85 -14.69
N PHE A 142 7.87 -2.23 -14.29
CA PHE A 142 7.28 -1.07 -14.96
C PHE A 142 8.24 0.12 -14.94
N LEU A 143 8.70 0.55 -13.76
CA LEU A 143 9.62 1.69 -13.64
C LEU A 143 10.93 1.48 -14.41
N LYS A 144 11.48 0.26 -14.36
CA LYS A 144 12.70 -0.09 -15.12
C LYS A 144 12.48 -0.03 -16.63
N GLN A 145 11.37 -0.60 -17.13
CA GLN A 145 11.06 -0.56 -18.57
C GLN A 145 10.74 0.86 -19.04
N LEU A 146 10.02 1.64 -18.23
CA LEU A 146 9.67 3.02 -18.56
C LEU A 146 10.94 3.88 -18.68
N ARG A 147 11.89 3.72 -17.74
CA ARG A 147 13.19 4.39 -17.81
C ARG A 147 13.96 4.01 -19.07
N ALA A 148 14.02 2.72 -19.40
CA ALA A 148 14.68 2.26 -20.63
C ALA A 148 14.04 2.86 -21.89
N ARG A 149 12.70 2.96 -21.94
CA ARG A 149 11.99 3.59 -23.07
C ARG A 149 12.27 5.09 -23.19
N TYR A 150 12.38 5.81 -22.08
CA TYR A 150 12.80 7.21 -22.12
C TYR A 150 14.21 7.36 -22.68
N ASP A 151 15.15 6.51 -22.23
CA ASP A 151 16.54 6.52 -22.71
C ASP A 151 16.62 6.17 -24.22
N GLU A 152 15.90 5.13 -24.67
CA GLU A 152 15.81 4.70 -26.07
C GLU A 152 15.27 5.80 -26.99
N GLN A 153 14.21 6.51 -26.54
CA GLN A 153 13.56 7.56 -27.31
C GLN A 153 14.18 8.95 -27.11
N ARG A 154 15.24 9.06 -26.28
CA ARG A 154 15.87 10.33 -25.87
C ARG A 154 14.87 11.37 -25.36
N LEU A 155 13.90 10.90 -24.57
CA LEU A 155 12.89 11.74 -23.95
C LEU A 155 13.36 12.16 -22.55
N ASP A 156 12.98 13.38 -22.16
CA ASP A 156 13.07 13.78 -20.75
C ASP A 156 12.16 12.86 -19.93
N GLY A 157 12.78 12.09 -19.04
CA GLY A 157 12.08 11.11 -18.22
C GLY A 157 11.34 11.76 -17.05
N SER A 158 10.27 11.11 -16.62
CA SER A 158 9.54 11.49 -15.40
C SER A 158 10.31 11.12 -14.13
N VAL A 159 9.99 11.79 -13.03
CA VAL A 159 10.53 11.42 -11.71
C VAL A 159 9.74 10.24 -11.16
N HIS A 160 10.43 9.18 -10.76
CA HIS A 160 9.85 7.91 -10.30
C HIS A 160 9.89 7.81 -8.78
N PHE A 161 8.70 7.81 -8.16
CA PHE A 161 8.51 7.52 -6.75
C PHE A 161 7.95 6.11 -6.55
N HIS A 162 8.38 5.48 -5.45
CA HIS A 162 7.77 4.23 -4.96
C HIS A 162 7.28 4.42 -3.53
N TYR A 163 5.99 4.19 -3.30
CA TYR A 163 5.34 4.27 -2.00
C TYR A 163 5.23 2.86 -1.40
N VAL A 164 5.61 2.74 -0.13
CA VAL A 164 5.73 1.49 0.66
C VAL A 164 7.04 0.80 0.32
N ALA A 165 8.02 0.92 1.21
CA ALA A 165 9.35 0.42 0.95
C ALA A 165 9.37 -1.12 0.81
N PRO A 166 10.30 -1.66 0.01
CA PRO A 166 10.36 -3.09 -0.22
C PRO A 166 10.98 -3.86 0.95
N SER A 167 10.15 -4.48 1.78
CA SER A 167 10.55 -5.33 2.93
C SER A 167 11.55 -6.47 2.64
N PHE A 168 11.85 -6.81 1.37
CA PHE A 168 12.88 -7.80 1.05
C PHE A 168 14.27 -7.39 1.52
N TRP A 169 14.51 -6.11 1.85
CA TRP A 169 15.78 -5.66 2.42
C TRP A 169 16.08 -6.37 3.74
N ALA A 170 15.04 -6.79 4.47
CA ALA A 170 15.17 -7.53 5.72
C ALA A 170 15.61 -9.00 5.51
N TRP A 171 15.64 -9.48 4.27
CA TRP A 171 16.14 -10.82 3.97
C TRP A 171 17.66 -10.81 3.86
N LYS A 172 18.32 -11.91 4.22
CA LYS A 172 19.78 -12.04 4.11
C LYS A 172 20.25 -11.75 2.67
N GLY A 173 21.05 -10.70 2.49
CA GLY A 173 21.52 -10.23 1.18
C GLY A 173 20.54 -9.34 0.40
N GLY A 174 19.42 -8.96 0.99
CA GLY A 174 18.39 -8.09 0.39
C GLY A 174 18.83 -6.64 0.20
N GLU A 175 19.72 -6.13 1.05
CA GLU A 175 20.27 -4.76 0.97
C GLU A 175 20.90 -4.45 -0.39
N ALA A 176 21.63 -5.42 -0.98
CA ALA A 176 22.24 -5.26 -2.29
C ALA A 176 21.20 -5.02 -3.41
N ARG A 177 19.97 -5.51 -3.24
CA ARG A 177 18.88 -5.28 -4.18
C ARG A 177 18.36 -3.83 -4.12
N LEU A 178 18.48 -3.15 -2.98
CA LEU A 178 18.12 -1.72 -2.86
C LEU A 178 19.00 -0.85 -3.75
N LYS A 179 20.31 -1.11 -3.82
CA LYS A 179 21.24 -0.42 -4.74
C LYS A 179 20.80 -0.55 -6.20
N GLY A 180 20.19 -1.68 -6.56
CA GLY A 180 19.65 -1.91 -7.90
C GLY A 180 18.46 -0.99 -8.24
N LEU A 181 17.66 -0.60 -7.23
CA LEU A 181 16.48 0.25 -7.41
C LEU A 181 16.87 1.68 -7.78
N ALA A 182 17.97 2.21 -7.25
CA ALA A 182 18.45 3.57 -7.54
C ALA A 182 18.72 3.82 -9.04
N LYS A 183 18.76 2.77 -9.87
CA LYS A 183 18.88 2.88 -11.34
C LYS A 183 17.59 3.33 -12.02
N PHE A 184 16.43 3.14 -11.39
CA PHE A 184 15.12 3.39 -12.00
C PHE A 184 14.06 3.91 -11.03
N VAL A 185 14.38 4.04 -9.74
CA VAL A 185 13.57 4.70 -8.71
C VAL A 185 14.36 5.90 -8.22
N ASP A 186 13.74 7.08 -8.26
CA ASP A 186 14.40 8.31 -7.84
C ASP A 186 14.20 8.56 -6.34
N HIS A 187 13.07 8.14 -5.76
CA HIS A 187 12.79 8.31 -4.33
C HIS A 187 11.79 7.28 -3.79
N VAL A 188 11.96 6.85 -2.54
CA VAL A 188 11.05 5.94 -1.84
C VAL A 188 10.33 6.65 -0.69
N LEU A 189 9.03 6.42 -0.57
CA LEU A 189 8.22 6.87 0.56
C LEU A 189 8.04 5.69 1.53
N CYS A 190 8.70 5.78 2.67
CA CYS A 190 8.80 4.76 3.70
C CYS A 190 7.67 4.93 4.73
N ILE A 191 7.06 3.82 5.14
CA ILE A 191 5.96 3.83 6.12
C ILE A 191 6.40 3.36 7.50
N LEU A 192 7.61 2.78 7.61
CA LEU A 192 8.23 2.41 8.88
C LEU A 192 9.50 3.25 9.13
N PRO A 193 9.79 3.62 10.39
CA PRO A 193 10.89 4.53 10.71
C PRO A 193 12.29 3.94 10.41
N ASN A 194 12.43 2.62 10.43
CA ASN A 194 13.69 1.93 10.13
C ASN A 194 13.98 1.78 8.63
N GLU A 195 12.98 1.96 7.76
CA GLU A 195 13.15 1.77 6.31
C GLU A 195 13.96 2.90 5.66
N GLU A 196 13.73 4.15 6.07
CA GLU A 196 14.43 5.31 5.48
C GLU A 196 15.96 5.23 5.69
N PRO A 197 16.47 5.00 6.92
CA PRO A 197 17.91 4.83 7.14
C PRO A 197 18.53 3.71 6.29
N VAL A 198 17.83 2.57 6.17
CA VAL A 198 18.30 1.41 5.39
C VAL A 198 18.34 1.72 3.90
N CYS A 199 17.34 2.42 3.36
CA CYS A 199 17.32 2.82 1.96
C CYS A 199 18.46 3.80 1.66
N ARG A 200 18.62 4.82 2.51
CA ARG A 200 19.64 5.87 2.33
C ARG A 200 21.06 5.33 2.43
N SER A 201 21.34 4.44 3.39
CA SER A 201 22.66 3.80 3.53
C SER A 201 23.04 2.95 2.31
N ASN A 202 22.03 2.51 1.54
CA ASN A 202 22.19 1.78 0.29
C ASN A 202 22.08 2.65 -0.96
N GLY A 203 22.16 3.98 -0.83
CA GLY A 203 22.19 4.91 -1.96
C GLY A 203 20.84 5.12 -2.66
N LEU A 204 19.74 4.75 -2.01
CA LEU A 204 18.38 4.99 -2.49
C LEU A 204 17.76 6.15 -1.70
N PRO A 205 17.47 7.31 -2.33
CA PRO A 205 16.79 8.40 -1.65
C PRO A 205 15.45 7.93 -1.07
N ALA A 206 15.20 8.28 0.19
CA ALA A 206 14.01 7.86 0.90
C ALA A 206 13.57 8.88 1.94
N THR A 207 12.27 8.90 2.24
CA THR A 207 11.64 9.71 3.29
C THR A 207 10.61 8.87 4.02
N PHE A 208 10.69 8.85 5.34
CA PHE A 208 9.65 8.33 6.22
C PHE A 208 8.47 9.31 6.23
N VAL A 209 7.31 8.83 5.79
CA VAL A 209 6.07 9.61 5.65
C VAL A 209 5.02 9.26 6.70
N GLY A 210 5.36 8.39 7.66
CA GLY A 210 4.41 7.85 8.63
C GLY A 210 3.61 6.68 8.08
N HIS A 211 2.98 5.93 8.99
CA HIS A 211 2.17 4.77 8.61
C HIS A 211 0.76 5.23 8.23
N PRO A 212 0.20 4.81 7.08
CA PRO A 212 -1.16 5.18 6.65
C PRO A 212 -2.29 4.82 7.63
N ILE A 213 -2.02 3.98 8.64
CA ILE A 213 -2.97 3.64 9.70
C ILE A 213 -3.19 4.83 10.64
N LEU A 214 -2.18 5.69 10.80
CA LEU A 214 -2.30 6.91 11.62
C LEU A 214 -3.32 7.88 11.04
N GLU A 215 -3.53 7.88 9.72
CA GLU A 215 -4.58 8.70 9.09
C GLU A 215 -5.98 8.16 9.41
N ASP A 216 -6.16 6.84 9.59
CA ASP A 216 -7.42 6.26 10.08
C ASP A 216 -7.74 6.75 11.50
N VAL A 217 -6.71 6.92 12.35
CA VAL A 217 -6.85 7.46 13.71
C VAL A 217 -7.35 8.90 13.67
N LEU A 218 -6.89 9.71 12.71
CA LEU A 218 -7.25 11.13 12.63
C LEU A 218 -8.65 11.35 12.03
N GLU A 219 -9.11 10.45 11.17
CA GLU A 219 -10.47 10.48 10.60
C GLU A 219 -11.54 9.98 11.60
N GLY A 220 -11.16 9.12 12.56
CA GLY A 220 -11.98 8.72 13.71
C GLY A 220 -11.77 9.65 14.91
N LYS A 221 -12.65 10.65 15.06
CA LYS A 221 -12.62 11.74 16.06
C LYS A 221 -11.97 11.48 17.45
N GLU A 222 -11.35 12.56 17.92
CA GLU A 222 -10.92 12.91 19.30
C GLU A 222 -9.77 12.10 19.90
N THR A 223 -8.54 12.52 19.56
CA THR A 223 -7.33 12.10 20.29
C THR A 223 -7.08 13.03 21.49
N MET A 224 -7.13 12.47 22.70
CA MET A 224 -6.42 13.04 23.86
C MET A 224 -4.92 12.79 23.66
N ALA A 225 -4.11 13.81 23.95
CA ALA A 225 -2.78 14.03 23.38
C ALA A 225 -1.64 13.06 23.78
N ASP A 226 -1.89 11.98 24.53
CA ASP A 226 -0.81 11.13 25.05
C ASP A 226 -0.91 9.63 24.68
N GLU A 227 -1.99 9.16 24.04
CA GLU A 227 -2.07 7.77 23.56
C GLU A 227 -2.67 7.70 22.14
N TRP A 228 -1.82 7.40 21.16
CA TRP A 228 -2.20 7.21 19.75
C TRP A 228 -2.94 5.87 19.55
N ARG A 229 -4.14 5.74 20.12
CA ARG A 229 -4.98 4.55 20.00
C ARG A 229 -6.28 4.91 19.29
N ILE A 230 -6.69 4.07 18.35
CA ILE A 230 -8.05 4.15 17.80
C ILE A 230 -8.96 3.56 18.86
N GLU A 231 -9.72 4.42 19.53
CA GLU A 231 -10.74 4.00 20.49
C GLU A 231 -11.95 3.48 19.70
N GLY A 232 -11.97 2.17 19.48
CA GLY A 232 -13.16 1.48 18.99
C GLY A 232 -14.09 1.18 20.16
N ASN A 233 -15.39 1.28 19.95
CA ASN A 233 -16.38 1.01 20.98
C ASN A 233 -16.73 -0.49 20.99
N GLY A 234 -15.96 -1.25 21.77
CA GLY A 234 -16.18 -2.69 21.96
C GLY A 234 -17.54 -3.01 22.59
N GLU A 235 -18.09 -2.12 23.43
CA GLU A 235 -19.39 -2.32 24.07
C GLU A 235 -20.54 -2.16 23.07
N ASP A 236 -20.49 -1.11 22.26
CA ASP A 236 -21.46 -0.92 21.16
C ASP A 236 -21.39 -2.08 20.17
N PHE A 237 -20.20 -2.61 19.89
CA PHE A 237 -20.06 -3.81 19.07
C PHE A 237 -20.75 -5.01 19.71
N ARG A 238 -20.56 -5.23 21.01
CA ARG A 238 -21.22 -6.34 21.72
C ARG A 238 -22.73 -6.23 21.66
N ILE A 239 -23.27 -5.03 21.88
CA ILE A 239 -24.71 -4.77 21.79
C ILE A 239 -25.21 -4.99 20.35
N LYS A 240 -24.50 -4.45 19.36
CA LYS A 240 -24.91 -4.51 17.95
C LYS A 240 -24.97 -5.92 17.39
N TYR A 241 -24.08 -6.80 17.85
CA TYR A 241 -23.94 -8.17 17.35
C TYR A 241 -24.36 -9.23 18.37
N ASP A 242 -25.08 -8.84 19.43
CA ASP A 242 -25.56 -9.71 20.50
C ASP A 242 -24.46 -10.62 21.09
N VAL A 243 -23.26 -10.07 21.27
CA VAL A 243 -22.12 -10.79 21.83
C VAL A 243 -22.26 -10.81 23.36
N PRO A 244 -22.34 -11.99 24.01
CA PRO A 244 -22.45 -12.09 25.47
C PRO A 244 -21.28 -11.40 26.17
N SER A 245 -21.53 -10.75 27.30
CA SER A 245 -20.49 -10.02 28.06
C SER A 245 -19.35 -10.93 28.53
N GLY A 246 -19.65 -12.20 28.84
CA GLY A 246 -18.68 -13.24 29.20
C GLY A 246 -18.00 -13.93 28.01
N ALA A 247 -18.38 -13.59 26.76
CA ALA A 247 -17.81 -14.26 25.60
C ALA A 247 -16.34 -13.86 25.36
N THR A 248 -15.51 -14.88 25.13
CA THR A 248 -14.15 -14.73 24.61
C THR A 248 -14.22 -14.50 23.11
N VAL A 249 -13.72 -13.36 22.64
CA VAL A 249 -13.80 -12.98 21.23
C VAL A 249 -12.43 -13.07 20.57
N ILE A 250 -12.32 -13.88 19.51
CA ILE A 250 -11.11 -14.00 18.71
C ILE A 250 -11.35 -13.35 17.34
N SER A 251 -10.53 -12.34 17.03
CA SER A 251 -10.54 -11.68 15.72
C SER A 251 -9.64 -12.42 14.74
N LEU A 252 -10.21 -12.81 13.60
CA LEU A 252 -9.54 -13.54 12.52
C LEU A 252 -9.39 -12.64 11.30
N LEU A 253 -8.16 -12.50 10.81
CA LEU A 253 -7.86 -11.79 9.56
C LEU A 253 -7.34 -12.81 8.53
N PRO A 254 -8.24 -13.43 7.74
CA PRO A 254 -7.86 -14.52 6.82
C PRO A 254 -7.03 -14.04 5.62
N GLY A 255 -6.89 -12.72 5.44
CA GLY A 255 -6.12 -12.11 4.38
C GLY A 255 -6.99 -11.20 3.50
N SER A 256 -6.32 -10.52 2.59
CA SER A 256 -6.97 -9.60 1.63
C SER A 256 -7.16 -10.22 0.26
N ARG A 257 -6.52 -11.37 0.02
CA ARG A 257 -6.49 -12.06 -1.28
C ARG A 257 -7.19 -13.41 -1.16
N LEU A 258 -7.87 -13.84 -2.22
CA LEU A 258 -8.63 -15.09 -2.23
C LEU A 258 -7.76 -16.30 -1.88
N GLN A 259 -6.52 -16.36 -2.36
CA GLN A 259 -5.62 -17.49 -2.10
C GLN A 259 -5.18 -17.57 -0.62
N GLU A 260 -4.91 -16.41 0.00
CA GLU A 260 -4.64 -16.33 1.44
C GLU A 260 -5.83 -16.89 2.21
N VAL A 261 -7.01 -16.38 1.89
CA VAL A 261 -8.27 -16.74 2.56
C VAL A 261 -8.60 -18.22 2.36
N THR A 262 -8.42 -18.75 1.15
CA THR A 262 -8.65 -20.17 0.80
C THR A 262 -7.71 -21.11 1.56
N ARG A 263 -6.45 -20.70 1.78
CA ARG A 263 -5.47 -21.48 2.54
C ARG A 263 -5.68 -21.34 4.05
N MET A 264 -6.02 -20.13 4.52
CA MET A 264 -6.01 -19.79 5.94
C MET A 264 -7.32 -20.12 6.65
N LEU A 265 -8.47 -19.93 6.01
CA LEU A 265 -9.75 -20.20 6.67
C LEU A 265 -9.88 -21.64 7.18
N PRO A 266 -9.46 -22.69 6.45
CA PRO A 266 -9.48 -24.05 6.98
C PRO A 266 -8.59 -24.23 8.22
N ILE A 267 -7.42 -23.58 8.25
CA ILE A 267 -6.50 -23.62 9.40
C ILE A 267 -7.12 -22.91 10.60
N PHE A 268 -7.72 -21.74 10.38
CA PHE A 268 -8.43 -21.00 11.41
C PHE A 268 -9.62 -21.81 11.94
N ALA A 269 -10.43 -22.42 11.07
CA ALA A 269 -11.53 -23.29 11.49
C ALA A 269 -11.01 -24.43 12.38
N ASN A 270 -9.98 -25.17 11.94
CA ASN A 270 -9.39 -26.23 12.75
C ASN A 270 -8.86 -25.73 14.11
N THR A 271 -8.25 -24.54 14.13
CA THR A 271 -7.78 -23.92 15.37
C THR A 271 -8.95 -23.60 16.30
N MET A 272 -10.04 -23.02 15.76
CA MET A 272 -11.23 -22.68 16.54
C MET A 272 -11.97 -23.93 17.03
N GLN A 273 -11.94 -25.02 16.26
CA GLN A 273 -12.47 -26.30 16.70
C GLN A 273 -11.70 -26.85 17.90
N GLN A 274 -10.38 -26.73 17.93
CA GLN A 274 -9.55 -27.17 19.06
C GLN A 274 -9.74 -26.29 20.30
N LEU A 275 -9.98 -24.99 20.11
CA LEU A 275 -10.18 -24.05 21.21
C LEU A 275 -11.61 -24.09 21.79
N ARG A 276 -12.58 -24.67 21.07
CA ARG A 276 -14.00 -24.69 21.45
C ARG A 276 -14.22 -25.17 22.88
N ASP A 277 -13.55 -26.24 23.30
CA ASP A 277 -13.76 -26.84 24.62
C ASP A 277 -12.96 -26.15 25.73
N SER A 278 -12.00 -25.28 25.37
CA SER A 278 -11.17 -24.53 26.31
C SER A 278 -11.83 -23.23 26.79
N TYR A 279 -12.86 -22.76 26.09
CA TYR A 279 -13.57 -21.52 26.39
C TYR A 279 -15.08 -21.75 26.34
N SER A 280 -15.77 -21.52 27.45
CA SER A 280 -17.20 -21.80 27.59
C SER A 280 -18.09 -20.99 26.64
N GLU A 281 -17.63 -19.81 26.23
CA GLU A 281 -18.35 -18.90 25.33
C GLU A 281 -17.38 -18.30 24.29
N LEU A 282 -16.90 -19.13 23.35
CA LEU A 282 -16.00 -18.67 22.27
C LEU A 282 -16.78 -18.10 21.08
N MET A 283 -16.44 -16.89 20.68
CA MET A 283 -16.95 -16.26 19.45
C MET A 283 -15.82 -15.82 18.52
N ASN A 284 -16.08 -15.89 17.21
CA ASN A 284 -15.18 -15.36 16.20
C ASN A 284 -15.70 -14.08 15.57
N VAL A 285 -14.78 -13.14 15.33
CA VAL A 285 -15.03 -12.03 14.42
C VAL A 285 -14.11 -12.19 13.22
N ILE A 286 -14.68 -12.36 12.03
CA ILE A 286 -13.91 -12.56 10.79
C ILE A 286 -13.92 -11.24 10.00
N LEU A 287 -12.76 -10.59 9.92
CA LEU A 287 -12.62 -9.34 9.19
C LEU A 287 -12.40 -9.63 7.70
N VAL A 288 -13.38 -9.27 6.88
CA VAL A 288 -13.38 -9.54 5.44
C VAL A 288 -12.79 -8.34 4.71
N ALA A 289 -11.78 -8.54 3.86
CA ALA A 289 -11.27 -7.46 3.02
C ALA A 289 -12.30 -7.05 1.96
N PRO A 290 -12.32 -5.77 1.49
CA PRO A 290 -13.27 -5.31 0.48
C PRO A 290 -12.87 -5.82 -0.92
N ASN A 291 -13.03 -7.13 -1.13
CA ASN A 291 -12.79 -7.85 -2.37
C ASN A 291 -13.94 -8.83 -2.57
N GLN A 292 -14.65 -8.71 -3.71
CA GLN A 292 -15.87 -9.48 -3.97
C GLN A 292 -15.65 -11.00 -3.97
N HIS A 293 -14.48 -11.47 -4.42
CA HIS A 293 -14.17 -12.89 -4.43
C HIS A 293 -13.90 -13.41 -3.01
N VAL A 294 -13.20 -12.62 -2.19
CA VAL A 294 -12.96 -12.92 -0.77
C VAL A 294 -14.28 -12.96 -0.02
N ASP A 295 -15.13 -11.95 -0.19
CA ASP A 295 -16.44 -11.85 0.46
C ASP A 295 -17.33 -13.06 0.16
N LYS A 296 -17.42 -13.46 -1.12
CA LYS A 296 -18.15 -14.66 -1.54
C LYS A 296 -17.58 -15.95 -0.93
N TYR A 297 -16.26 -16.07 -0.83
CA TYR A 297 -15.62 -17.26 -0.27
C TYR A 297 -15.85 -17.35 1.24
N VAL A 298 -15.62 -16.26 1.97
CA VAL A 298 -15.83 -16.19 3.43
C VAL A 298 -17.29 -16.49 3.77
N SER A 299 -18.24 -15.88 3.07
CA SER A 299 -19.68 -16.11 3.29
C SER A 299 -20.05 -17.59 3.17
N ARG A 300 -19.46 -18.32 2.21
CA ARG A 300 -19.68 -19.76 2.07
C ARG A 300 -19.02 -20.57 3.19
N ALA A 301 -17.79 -20.22 3.55
CA ALA A 301 -17.02 -20.92 4.56
C ALA A 301 -17.64 -20.82 5.96
N ILE A 302 -18.29 -19.69 6.27
CA ILE A 302 -18.91 -19.45 7.58
C ILE A 302 -20.11 -20.36 7.86
N HIS A 303 -20.81 -20.85 6.83
CA HIS A 303 -21.95 -21.76 7.03
C HIS A 303 -21.61 -23.02 7.83
N ASN A 304 -20.38 -23.52 7.71
CA ASN A 304 -19.89 -24.70 8.42
C ASN A 304 -18.82 -24.33 9.47
N TRP A 305 -18.83 -23.11 10.00
CA TRP A 305 -17.83 -22.66 10.96
C TRP A 305 -18.01 -23.39 12.31
N PRO A 306 -16.93 -23.79 12.99
CA PRO A 306 -17.02 -24.61 14.19
C PRO A 306 -17.54 -23.87 15.44
N VAL A 307 -17.60 -22.54 15.45
CA VAL A 307 -18.15 -21.76 16.57
C VAL A 307 -18.96 -20.58 16.03
N PRO A 308 -19.75 -19.84 16.82
CA PRO A 308 -20.42 -18.65 16.35
C PRO A 308 -19.42 -17.65 15.75
N ALA A 309 -19.69 -17.19 14.53
CA ALA A 309 -18.80 -16.30 13.79
C ALA A 309 -19.56 -15.11 13.21
N ILE A 310 -19.02 -13.91 13.42
CA ILE A 310 -19.55 -12.65 12.92
C ILE A 310 -18.63 -12.18 11.78
N PRO A 311 -19.06 -12.27 10.50
CA PRO A 311 -18.33 -11.65 9.40
C PRO A 311 -18.51 -10.13 9.45
N ILE A 312 -17.39 -9.40 9.46
CA ILE A 312 -17.40 -7.94 9.33
C ILE A 312 -17.01 -7.59 7.90
N PRO A 313 -17.92 -6.98 7.12
CA PRO A 313 -17.66 -6.66 5.73
C PRO A 313 -16.58 -5.58 5.60
N GLY A 314 -15.75 -5.73 4.57
CA GLY A 314 -14.70 -4.78 4.26
C GLY A 314 -15.22 -3.40 3.89
N GLY A 315 -14.38 -2.38 4.10
CA GLY A 315 -14.74 -0.99 3.79
C GLY A 315 -15.48 -0.25 4.91
N THR A 316 -15.56 -0.84 6.11
CA THR A 316 -16.09 -0.21 7.33
C THR A 316 -14.98 -0.07 8.40
N PRO A 317 -14.12 0.97 8.33
CA PRO A 317 -12.97 1.10 9.23
C PRO A 317 -13.36 1.12 10.71
N TYR A 318 -14.44 1.84 11.06
CA TYR A 318 -14.93 1.94 12.44
C TYR A 318 -15.32 0.58 13.02
N LEU A 319 -16.12 -0.22 12.30
CA LEU A 319 -16.51 -1.57 12.75
C LEU A 319 -15.31 -2.50 12.96
N LYS A 320 -14.27 -2.35 12.14
CA LYS A 320 -13.03 -3.11 12.30
C LYS A 320 -12.34 -2.75 13.61
N TYR A 321 -12.28 -1.47 13.97
CA TYR A 321 -11.67 -1.01 15.22
C TYR A 321 -12.54 -1.32 16.44
N ASP A 322 -13.86 -1.24 16.31
CA ASP A 322 -14.81 -1.67 17.35
C ASP A 322 -14.62 -3.17 17.65
N ALA A 323 -14.57 -4.00 16.61
CA ALA A 323 -14.28 -5.44 16.72
C ALA A 323 -12.95 -5.74 17.42
N PHE A 324 -11.88 -4.99 17.11
CA PHE A 324 -10.58 -5.15 17.77
C PHE A 324 -10.58 -4.75 19.25
N ASN A 325 -11.51 -3.88 19.65
CA ASN A 325 -11.63 -3.38 21.01
C ASN A 325 -12.66 -4.15 21.86
N VAL A 326 -13.29 -5.20 21.33
CA VAL A 326 -14.15 -6.10 22.10
C VAL A 326 -13.32 -6.87 23.12
N ARG A 327 -13.20 -6.38 24.36
CA ARG A 327 -12.35 -6.99 25.41
C ARG A 327 -13.10 -8.01 26.26
N HIS A 328 -12.44 -9.11 26.62
CA HIS A 328 -12.77 -9.91 27.81
C HIS A 328 -11.56 -9.94 28.76
N SER A 329 -11.73 -9.50 30.01
CA SER A 329 -10.84 -9.70 31.19
C SER A 329 -9.32 -9.90 30.96
N ASN A 330 -8.69 -9.11 30.06
CA ASN A 330 -7.27 -9.11 29.67
C ASN A 330 -6.82 -9.95 28.44
N LEU A 331 -7.72 -10.56 27.66
CA LEU A 331 -7.37 -11.28 26.42
C LEU A 331 -8.20 -10.80 25.23
N ASN A 332 -7.56 -10.01 24.36
CA ASN A 332 -7.93 -9.90 22.95
C ASN A 332 -6.86 -10.60 22.14
N CYS A 333 -7.21 -11.74 21.54
CA CYS A 333 -6.34 -12.45 20.62
C CYS A 333 -6.72 -12.05 19.19
N VAL A 334 -5.81 -11.38 18.51
CA VAL A 334 -5.93 -11.08 17.08
C VAL A 334 -5.02 -12.03 16.32
N LEU A 335 -5.61 -12.97 15.58
CA LEU A 335 -4.88 -13.86 14.68
C LEU A 335 -4.74 -13.15 13.32
N ILE A 336 -3.59 -12.51 13.13
CA ILE A 336 -3.23 -11.82 11.89
C ILE A 336 -2.30 -12.72 11.06
N ILE A 337 -2.60 -12.89 9.78
CA ILE A 337 -1.60 -13.32 8.80
C ILE A 337 -1.33 -12.14 7.88
N SER A 338 -0.11 -11.63 7.93
CA SER A 338 0.43 -10.77 6.88
C SER A 338 1.20 -11.65 5.91
N SER A 339 0.83 -11.64 4.64
CA SER A 339 1.62 -12.25 3.56
C SER A 339 2.93 -11.49 3.27
N GLN A 340 3.29 -10.47 4.05
CA GLN A 340 4.57 -9.78 3.91
C GLN A 340 5.75 -10.46 4.63
N SER A 341 5.57 -11.61 5.27
CA SER A 341 6.67 -12.25 6.01
C SER A 341 6.50 -13.75 6.08
N ASN A 342 7.06 -14.46 5.10
CA ASN A 342 7.80 -15.68 5.42
C ASN A 342 9.09 -15.22 6.10
N CYS A 343 9.01 -15.05 7.42
CA CYS A 343 10.18 -14.98 8.30
C CYS A 343 10.12 -16.26 9.12
N ASP A 344 10.99 -17.22 8.77
CA ASP A 344 11.39 -18.30 9.67
C ASP A 344 12.27 -17.76 10.80
#